data_AF-A0AAW4XEL1-F1
#
_entry.id   AF-A0AAW4XEL1-F1
#
_cell.length_a   1.000
_cell.length_b   1.000
_cell.length_c   1.000
_cell.angle_alpha   90.00
_cell.angle_beta   90.00
_cell.angle_gamma   90.00
#
_symmetry.space_group_name_H-M   'P 1'
#
loop_
_entity.id
_entity.type
_entity.pdbx_description
1 polymer ?
#
loop_
_entity_poly.entity_id
_entity_poly.type
_entity_poly.pdbx_seq_one_letter_code
_entity_poly.pdbx_strand_id
1 'polypeptide(L)'
;MLPPVWEVVGAGQSLYEQGPVAPGTSTQVIADVPAGSYVALASCGNADSTAMWASDYPGIEEILALFPLTSFAIEQGATVITVPAETPAVPVQQSPSFGSSQSE
;
A
#
# COMPACT_ATOMS: atom_id res chain seq x y z
N MET A 1 -14.20 -5.29 5.97
CA MET A 1 -14.92 -4.85 4.76
C MET A 1 -14.15 -3.70 4.15
N LEU A 2 -14.14 -3.59 2.82
CA LEU A 2 -13.53 -2.47 2.12
C LEU A 2 -14.28 -1.16 2.41
N PRO A 3 -13.58 -0.02 2.53
CA PRO A 3 -14.26 1.27 2.55
C PRO A 3 -14.94 1.54 1.20
N PRO A 4 -15.94 2.44 1.15
CA PRO A 4 -16.48 2.94 -0.11
C PRO A 4 -15.37 3.48 -1.03
N VAL A 5 -15.49 3.25 -2.34
CA VAL A 5 -14.44 3.64 -3.29
C VAL A 5 -14.08 5.13 -3.23
N TRP A 6 -15.07 5.99 -2.95
CA TRP A 6 -14.86 7.44 -2.83
C TRP A 6 -13.95 7.85 -1.66
N GLU A 7 -13.89 7.06 -0.60
CA GLU A 7 -12.94 7.29 0.50
C GLU A 7 -11.50 6.94 0.09
N VAL A 8 -11.33 6.11 -0.93
CA VAL A 8 -10.02 5.70 -1.47
C VAL A 8 -9.55 6.63 -2.57
N VAL A 9 -10.43 6.99 -3.51
CA VAL A 9 -10.07 7.86 -4.65
C VAL A 9 -10.19 9.36 -4.34
N GLY A 10 -11.04 9.74 -3.39
CA GLY A 10 -11.36 11.14 -3.09
C GLY A 10 -10.53 11.78 -1.98
N ALA A 11 -9.91 11.00 -1.10
CA ALA A 11 -9.23 11.49 0.11
C ALA A 11 -7.84 12.11 -0.11
N GLY A 12 -7.40 12.29 -1.37
CA GLY A 12 -6.34 13.24 -1.73
C GLY A 12 -4.88 12.82 -1.49
N GLN A 13 -4.60 11.69 -0.84
CA GLN A 13 -3.25 11.10 -0.82
C GLN A 13 -3.26 9.67 -1.36
N SER A 14 -2.73 9.51 -2.57
CA SER A 14 -2.50 8.20 -3.19
C SER A 14 -1.00 7.98 -3.34
N LEU A 15 -0.51 6.85 -2.84
CA LEU A 15 0.80 6.31 -3.20
C LEU A 15 0.58 5.35 -4.36
N TYR A 16 1.27 5.54 -5.47
CA TYR A 16 1.09 4.74 -6.67
C TYR A 16 2.44 4.33 -7.27
N GLU A 17 2.45 3.14 -7.85
CA GLU A 17 3.48 2.66 -8.77
C GLU A 17 2.77 2.35 -10.09
N GLN A 18 3.43 2.62 -11.22
CA GLN A 18 2.89 2.35 -12.54
C GLN A 18 3.97 1.72 -13.41
N GLY A 19 3.59 0.72 -14.19
CA GLY A 19 4.53 0.11 -15.11
C GLY A 19 3.92 -1.00 -15.94
N PRO A 20 4.66 -1.47 -16.96
CA PRO A 20 4.25 -2.65 -17.72
C PRO A 20 4.20 -3.87 -16.80
N VAL A 21 3.12 -4.64 -16.92
CA VAL A 21 2.89 -5.86 -16.15
C VAL A 21 3.09 -7.05 -17.09
N ALA A 22 3.99 -7.97 -16.75
CA ALA A 22 4.19 -9.18 -17.53
C ALA A 22 2.97 -10.11 -17.38
N PRO A 23 2.65 -10.95 -18.39
CA PRO A 23 1.58 -11.93 -18.26
C PRO A 23 1.75 -12.83 -17.03
N GLY A 24 0.66 -13.08 -16.31
CA GLY A 24 0.66 -13.85 -15.07
C GLY A 24 0.70 -12.97 -13.82
N THR A 25 1.31 -13.47 -12.75
CA THR A 25 1.41 -12.73 -11.48
C THR A 25 2.62 -11.81 -11.49
N SER A 26 2.40 -10.54 -11.19
CA SER A 26 3.46 -9.54 -10.99
C SER A 26 3.37 -8.93 -9.59
N THR A 27 4.49 -8.45 -9.07
CA THR A 27 4.56 -7.72 -7.79
C THR A 27 5.07 -6.31 -8.07
N GLN A 28 4.39 -5.31 -7.53
CA GLN A 28 4.85 -3.92 -7.52
C GLN A 28 5.25 -3.55 -6.08
N VAL A 29 6.31 -2.76 -5.93
CA VAL A 29 6.86 -2.38 -4.63
C VAL A 29 6.79 -0.87 -4.49
N ILE A 30 6.15 -0.40 -3.42
CA ILE A 30 6.15 1.01 -3.01
C ILE A 30 7.09 1.12 -1.80
N ALA A 31 8.11 1.96 -1.92
CA ALA A 31 9.08 2.23 -0.85
C ALA A 31 8.78 3.55 -0.14
N ASP A 32 9.46 3.77 1.00
CA ASP A 32 9.39 5.01 1.77
C ASP A 32 7.96 5.44 2.18
N VAL A 33 7.09 4.44 2.38
CA VAL A 33 5.72 4.63 2.85
C VAL A 33 5.75 5.06 4.32
N PRO A 34 5.13 6.20 4.70
CA PRO A 34 5.04 6.59 6.09
C PRO A 34 4.33 5.54 6.96
N ALA A 35 4.50 5.62 8.28
CA ALA A 35 3.75 4.79 9.19
C ALA A 35 2.25 5.14 9.14
N GLY A 36 1.40 4.12 9.11
CA GLY A 36 -0.04 4.31 9.00
C GLY A 36 -0.79 3.07 8.51
N SER A 37 -2.10 3.21 8.36
CA SER A 37 -2.96 2.20 7.73
C SER A 37 -3.36 2.66 6.34
N TYR A 38 -3.06 1.83 5.36
CA TYR A 38 -3.25 2.10 3.95
C TYR A 38 -4.20 1.08 3.35
N VAL A 39 -4.93 1.52 2.33
CA VAL A 39 -5.89 0.70 1.60
C VAL A 39 -5.41 0.60 0.16
N ALA A 40 -5.24 -0.62 -0.35
CA ALA A 40 -4.62 -0.85 -1.66
C ALA A 40 -5.68 -0.95 -2.77
N LEU A 41 -5.64 -0.01 -3.73
CA LEU A 41 -6.43 -0.09 -4.95
C LEU A 41 -5.50 -0.47 -6.12
N ALA A 42 -5.70 -1.67 -6.65
CA ALA A 42 -5.04 -2.12 -7.86
C ALA A 42 -5.96 -1.95 -9.06
N SER A 43 -5.39 -1.44 -10.16
CA SER A 43 -6.05 -1.38 -11.47
C SER A 43 -5.07 -1.81 -12.55
N CYS A 44 -5.58 -2.50 -13.58
CA CYS A 44 -4.82 -2.92 -14.74
C CYS A 44 -5.65 -2.65 -16.01
N GLY A 45 -5.00 -2.27 -17.10
CA GLY A 45 -5.61 -2.14 -18.42
C GLY A 45 -4.84 -2.97 -19.45
N ASN A 46 -5.51 -3.39 -20.51
CA ASN A 46 -4.83 -4.02 -21.65
C ASN A 46 -4.17 -2.98 -22.58
N ALA A 47 -3.20 -3.43 -23.38
CA ALA A 47 -2.36 -2.55 -24.20
C ALA A 47 -3.15 -1.75 -25.26
N ASP A 48 -4.25 -2.32 -25.75
CA ASP A 48 -5.17 -1.70 -26.70
C ASP A 48 -6.23 -0.82 -26.05
N SER A 49 -6.24 -0.70 -24.71
CA SER A 49 -7.22 0.09 -23.96
C SER A 49 -8.66 -0.24 -24.38
N THR A 50 -9.00 -1.53 -24.36
CA THR A 50 -10.36 -2.02 -24.61
C THR A 50 -10.98 -2.66 -23.36
N ALA A 51 -10.14 -3.05 -22.39
CA ALA A 51 -10.56 -3.63 -21.13
C ALA A 51 -9.75 -3.12 -19.93
N MET A 52 -10.41 -3.03 -18.78
CA MET A 52 -9.78 -2.70 -17.50
C MET A 52 -10.28 -3.60 -16.37
N TRP A 53 -9.38 -3.88 -15.43
CA TRP A 53 -9.67 -4.58 -14.20
C TRP A 53 -9.37 -3.65 -13.04
N ALA A 54 -10.27 -3.57 -12.07
CA ALA A 54 -10.04 -2.82 -10.85
C ALA A 54 -10.42 -3.66 -9.64
N SER A 55 -9.87 -3.26 -8.50
CA SER A 55 -10.19 -3.87 -7.21
C SER A 55 -11.65 -3.62 -6.86
N ASP A 56 -12.34 -4.66 -6.37
CA ASP A 56 -13.78 -4.63 -6.11
C ASP A 56 -14.16 -3.86 -4.83
N TYR A 57 -13.99 -2.55 -4.85
CA TYR A 57 -14.42 -1.66 -3.78
C TYR A 57 -15.93 -1.40 -3.87
N PRO A 58 -16.66 -1.27 -2.75
CA PRO A 58 -18.05 -0.86 -2.76
C PRO A 58 -18.24 0.46 -3.55
N GLY A 59 -19.03 0.41 -4.62
CA GLY A 59 -19.32 1.54 -5.50
C GLY A 59 -18.31 1.76 -6.64
N ILE A 60 -17.34 0.86 -6.83
CA ILE A 60 -16.34 0.95 -7.91
C ILE A 60 -16.98 1.01 -9.29
N GLU A 61 -18.17 0.44 -9.47
CA GLU A 61 -18.90 0.39 -10.73
C GLU A 61 -19.23 1.79 -11.26
N GLU A 62 -19.51 2.75 -10.37
CA GLU A 62 -19.75 4.15 -10.74
C GLU A 62 -18.51 4.78 -11.37
N ILE A 63 -17.32 4.45 -10.85
CA ILE A 63 -16.05 4.94 -11.38
C ILE A 63 -15.72 4.22 -12.70
N LEU A 64 -15.91 2.91 -12.75
CA LEU A 64 -15.64 2.11 -13.94
C LEU A 64 -16.51 2.55 -15.13
N ALA A 65 -17.77 2.92 -14.87
CA ALA A 65 -18.69 3.44 -15.88
C ALA A 65 -18.26 4.78 -16.50
N LEU A 66 -17.32 5.51 -15.89
CA LEU A 66 -16.77 6.75 -16.46
C LEU A 66 -15.82 6.48 -17.63
N PHE A 67 -15.32 5.25 -17.76
CA PHE A 67 -14.37 4.88 -18.81
C PHE A 67 -15.10 4.15 -19.94
N PRO A 68 -14.83 4.48 -21.22
CA PRO A 68 -15.43 3.80 -22.37
C PRO A 68 -14.76 2.43 -22.64
N LEU A 69 -14.48 1.66 -21.59
CA LEU A 69 -13.76 0.39 -21.61
C LEU A 69 -14.65 -0.74 -21.07
N THR A 70 -14.38 -1.97 -21.50
CA THR A 70 -14.97 -3.13 -20.83
C THR A 70 -14.34 -3.27 -19.45
N SER A 71 -15.09 -3.02 -18.39
CA SER A 71 -14.56 -2.98 -17.03
C SER A 71 -14.95 -4.20 -16.21
N PHE A 72 -14.03 -4.69 -15.39
CA PHE A 72 -14.24 -5.82 -14.49
C PHE A 72 -13.80 -5.47 -13.07
N ALA A 73 -14.70 -5.62 -12.11
CA ALA A 73 -14.36 -5.59 -10.70
C ALA A 73 -13.82 -6.97 -10.27
N ILE A 74 -12.69 -6.98 -9.56
CA ILE A 74 -11.97 -8.20 -9.18
C ILE A 74 -11.79 -8.24 -7.66
N GLU A 75 -12.20 -9.36 -7.06
CA GLU A 75 -12.07 -9.61 -5.63
C GLU A 75 -10.59 -9.58 -5.21
N GLN A 76 -10.30 -8.87 -4.12
CA GLN A 76 -8.95 -8.78 -3.56
C GLN A 76 -8.76 -9.71 -2.36
N GLY A 77 -7.57 -10.31 -2.25
CA GLY A 77 -7.20 -11.18 -1.13
C GLY A 77 -6.78 -10.45 0.15
N ALA A 78 -6.23 -9.23 0.05
CA ALA A 78 -5.82 -8.43 1.21
C ALA A 78 -5.96 -6.93 0.90
N THR A 79 -6.54 -6.19 1.83
CA THR A 79 -7.09 -4.85 1.54
C THR A 79 -6.53 -3.73 2.39
N VAL A 80 -6.12 -4.01 3.64
CA VAL A 80 -5.53 -3.03 4.56
C VAL A 80 -4.10 -3.43 4.87
N ILE A 81 -3.17 -2.53 4.60
CA ILE A 81 -1.74 -2.67 4.88
C ILE A 81 -1.40 -1.72 6.02
N THR A 82 -0.90 -2.26 7.13
CA THR A 82 -0.42 -1.43 8.25
C THR A 82 1.10 -1.35 8.18
N VAL A 83 1.61 -0.15 7.96
CA VAL A 83 3.04 0.15 8.05
C VAL A 83 3.34 0.56 9.49
N PRO A 84 4.13 -0.21 10.25
CA PRO A 84 4.43 0.11 11.63
C PRO A 84 5.29 1.38 11.72
N ALA A 85 5.08 2.17 12.77
CA ALA A 85 6.01 3.23 13.11
C ALA A 85 7.35 2.63 13.52
N GLU A 86 8.44 3.12 12.94
CA GLU A 86 9.77 2.81 13.45
C GLU A 86 9.85 3.31 14.88
N THR A 87 10.00 2.39 15.85
CA THR A 87 10.33 2.80 17.21
C THR A 87 11.76 3.33 17.17
N PRO A 88 12.01 4.60 17.54
CA PRO A 88 13.37 5.10 17.61
C PRO A 88 14.18 4.18 18.55
N ALA A 89 15.29 3.63 18.06
CA ALA A 89 16.18 2.87 18.91
C ALA A 89 16.64 3.78 20.06
N VAL A 90 16.25 3.45 21.29
CA VAL A 90 16.74 4.15 22.48
C VAL A 90 18.26 3.94 22.50
N PRO A 91 19.08 5.01 22.49
CA PRO A 91 20.51 4.84 22.64
C PRO A 91 20.76 4.17 23.98
N VAL A 92 21.30 2.95 23.97
CA VAL A 92 21.83 2.31 25.17
C VAL A 92 23.00 3.16 25.65
N GLN A 93 22.75 4.05 26.62
CA GLN A 93 23.81 4.70 27.38
C GLN A 93 24.57 3.59 28.12
N GLN A 94 25.72 3.20 27.58
CA GLN A 94 26.69 2.42 28.32
C GLN A 94 27.11 3.25 29.54
N SER A 95 26.59 2.91 30.71
CA SER A 95 27.03 3.50 31.96
C SER A 95 28.52 3.19 32.13
N PRO A 96 29.40 4.21 32.32
CA PRO A 96 30.82 3.97 32.47
C PRO A 96 31.07 3.14 33.73
N SER A 97 31.71 1.99 33.56
CA SER A 97 32.22 1.18 34.66
C SER A 97 33.37 1.94 35.33
N PHE A 98 33.09 2.61 36.45
CA PHE A 98 34.13 3.16 37.31
C PHE A 98 34.70 2.00 38.13
N GLY A 99 35.97 1.69 37.88
CA GLY A 99 36.70 0.59 38.49
C GLY A 99 36.71 0.65 40.03
N SER A 100 36.62 -0.51 40.65
CA SER A 100 37.01 -0.70 42.05
C SER A 100 38.36 -1.41 42.08
N SER A 101 39.43 -0.64 42.19
CA SER A 101 40.71 -1.12 42.69
C SER A 101 40.55 -1.40 44.19
N GLN A 102 40.59 -2.67 44.58
CA GLN A 102 40.80 -3.06 45.97
C GLN A 102 42.15 -3.77 46.07
N SER A 103 42.98 -3.20 46.93
CA SER A 103 44.37 -3.56 47.23
C SER A 103 44.48 -4.87 48.01
N GLU A 104 45.54 -5.63 47.73
CA GLU A 104 46.15 -6.59 48.66
C GLU A 104 47.67 -6.42 48.62
#